data_AF-A0A942YG06-F1
#
_entry.id   AF-A0A942YG06-F1
#
_cell.length_a   1.000
_cell.length_b   1.000
_cell.length_c   1.000
_cell.angle_alpha   90.00
_cell.angle_beta   90.00
_cell.angle_gamma   90.00
#
_symmetry.space_group_name_H-M   'P 1'
#
loop_
_entity.id
_entity.type
_entity.pdbx_description
1 polymer ?
#
loop_
_entity_poly.entity_id
_entity_poly.type
_entity_poly.pdbx_seq_one_letter_code
_entity_poly.pdbx_strand_id
1 'polypeptide(L)'
;MNENILFEKITMHLKQKYDCHTIILYGSYSRDDFTEESDLDIVCFSDITEDKNDVESYEGKQLDVWIYNTEKMDNPSQFLRINKGKILLNDKGFANRFLSEIENIFKNGPKKLSNEEKEFLKGWLRKMYLRSKKNDIEGNYRLHWMLKDSLEIYFELKGLWYLGSKKAISWLRENDEVAYNLFSNAFAKDAKNYNIQQLLEYLNEM
;
A
#
# COMPACT_ATOMS: atom_id res chain seq x y z
N MET A 1 -24.98 -11.60 -5.29
CA MET A 1 -25.53 -10.80 -4.17
C MET A 1 -25.25 -9.33 -4.49
N ASN A 2 -26.17 -8.41 -4.20
CA ASN A 2 -25.89 -6.97 -4.33
C ASN A 2 -24.81 -6.58 -3.31
N GLU A 3 -23.81 -5.80 -3.71
CA GLU A 3 -22.70 -5.35 -2.85
C GLU A 3 -23.19 -4.62 -1.60
N ASN A 4 -24.25 -3.83 -1.71
CA ASN A 4 -24.82 -3.14 -0.55
C ASN A 4 -25.35 -4.13 0.50
N ILE A 5 -26.03 -5.20 0.04
CA ILE A 5 -26.54 -6.26 0.94
C ILE A 5 -25.37 -7.02 1.57
N LEU A 6 -24.31 -7.30 0.79
CA LEU A 6 -23.10 -7.94 1.30
C LEU A 6 -22.45 -7.09 2.39
N PHE A 7 -22.26 -5.79 2.14
CA PHE A 7 -21.64 -4.88 3.11
C PHE A 7 -22.48 -4.71 4.37
N GLU A 8 -23.82 -4.65 4.26
CA GLU A 8 -24.71 -4.62 5.44
C GLU A 8 -24.52 -5.88 6.31
N LYS A 9 -24.53 -7.07 5.70
CA LYS A 9 -24.33 -8.33 6.41
C LYS A 9 -22.97 -8.40 7.10
N ILE A 10 -21.90 -8.03 6.37
CA ILE A 10 -20.54 -7.98 6.93
C ILE A 10 -20.46 -6.99 8.09
N THR A 11 -21.04 -5.81 7.93
CA THR A 11 -21.08 -4.77 8.99
C THR A 11 -21.75 -5.31 10.25
N MET A 12 -22.89 -5.98 10.11
CA MET A 12 -23.59 -6.60 11.24
C MET A 12 -22.76 -7.72 11.90
N HIS A 13 -22.17 -8.61 11.11
CA HIS A 13 -21.33 -9.70 11.59
C HIS A 13 -20.14 -9.18 12.40
N LEU A 14 -19.37 -8.25 11.84
CA LEU A 14 -18.18 -7.70 12.48
C LEU A 14 -18.54 -6.89 13.73
N LYS A 15 -19.62 -6.11 13.69
CA LYS A 15 -20.13 -5.39 14.86
C LYS A 15 -20.47 -6.34 16.01
N GLN A 16 -21.16 -7.45 15.72
CA GLN A 16 -21.50 -8.43 16.75
C GLN A 16 -20.27 -9.19 17.27
N LYS A 17 -19.34 -9.55 16.38
CA LYS A 17 -18.16 -10.36 16.73
C LYS A 17 -17.11 -9.60 17.52
N TYR A 18 -16.93 -8.31 17.24
CA TYR A 18 -15.85 -7.50 17.82
C TYR A 18 -16.32 -6.31 18.66
N ASP A 19 -17.63 -6.13 18.82
CA ASP A 19 -18.22 -4.96 19.51
C ASP A 19 -17.63 -3.63 19.01
N CYS A 20 -17.42 -3.53 17.70
CA CYS A 20 -16.80 -2.36 17.09
C CYS A 20 -17.84 -1.28 16.79
N HIS A 21 -17.47 -0.03 17.04
CA HIS A 21 -18.31 1.14 16.77
C HIS A 21 -17.97 1.83 15.45
N THR A 22 -16.80 1.53 14.87
CA THR A 22 -16.36 2.05 13.58
C THR A 22 -15.86 0.91 12.71
N ILE A 23 -16.32 0.88 11.45
CA ILE A 23 -15.87 -0.08 10.44
C ILE A 23 -15.59 0.69 9.16
N ILE A 24 -14.39 0.53 8.62
CA ILE A 24 -13.96 1.16 7.37
C ILE A 24 -13.44 0.06 6.44
N LEU A 25 -14.08 -0.05 5.27
CA LEU A 25 -13.60 -0.85 4.16
C LEU A 25 -12.55 -0.06 3.39
N TYR A 26 -11.40 -0.65 3.15
CA TYR A 26 -10.37 -0.09 2.28
C TYR A 26 -10.02 -1.10 1.18
N GLY A 27 -8.86 -0.95 0.55
CA GLY A 27 -8.43 -1.93 -0.44
C GLY A 27 -9.16 -1.80 -1.76
N SER A 28 -9.23 -2.90 -2.51
CA SER A 28 -9.69 -2.90 -3.89
C SER A 28 -11.18 -2.61 -4.05
N TYR A 29 -12.01 -3.12 -3.13
CA TYR A 29 -13.46 -2.85 -3.12
C TYR A 29 -13.80 -1.40 -2.81
N SER A 30 -12.98 -0.68 -2.04
CA SER A 30 -13.21 0.75 -1.81
C SER A 30 -12.80 1.63 -3.00
N ARG A 31 -12.09 1.06 -3.98
CA ARG A 31 -11.59 1.76 -5.18
C ARG A 31 -12.23 1.27 -6.48
N ASP A 32 -13.19 0.35 -6.39
CA ASP A 32 -13.82 -0.29 -7.54
C ASP A 32 -12.82 -0.98 -8.51
N ASP A 33 -11.67 -1.44 -7.99
CA ASP A 33 -10.60 -2.12 -8.75
C ASP A 33 -10.39 -3.60 -8.36
N PHE A 34 -11.41 -4.19 -7.72
CA PHE A 34 -11.38 -5.55 -7.24
C PHE A 34 -11.52 -6.58 -8.36
N THR A 35 -10.95 -7.76 -8.12
CA THR A 35 -11.01 -8.94 -8.98
C THR A 35 -11.76 -10.06 -8.25
N GLU A 36 -12.01 -11.16 -8.94
CA GLU A 36 -12.64 -12.35 -8.32
C GLU A 36 -11.84 -12.90 -7.13
N GLU A 37 -10.52 -12.75 -7.18
CA GLU A 37 -9.56 -13.18 -6.14
C GLU A 37 -9.40 -12.14 -5.01
N SER A 38 -10.02 -10.97 -5.11
CA SER A 38 -9.87 -9.94 -4.08
C SER A 38 -10.62 -10.29 -2.80
N ASP A 39 -9.91 -10.16 -1.69
CA ASP A 39 -10.42 -10.13 -0.33
C ASP A 39 -11.03 -8.76 0.01
N LEU A 40 -11.69 -8.70 1.16
CA LEU A 40 -12.21 -7.46 1.74
C LEU A 40 -11.28 -7.01 2.87
N ASP A 41 -10.48 -6.00 2.55
CA ASP A 41 -9.63 -5.26 3.48
C ASP A 41 -10.47 -4.39 4.43
N ILE A 42 -10.52 -4.73 5.71
CA ILE A 42 -11.38 -4.03 6.69
C ILE A 42 -10.57 -3.61 7.91
N VAL A 43 -10.83 -2.39 8.38
CA VAL A 43 -10.41 -1.96 9.72
C VAL A 43 -11.62 -1.69 10.61
N CYS A 44 -11.57 -2.25 11.82
CA CYS A 44 -12.55 -2.10 12.86
C CYS A 44 -11.92 -1.38 14.06
N PHE A 45 -12.65 -0.44 14.66
CA PHE A 45 -12.29 0.17 15.94
C PHE A 45 -13.32 -0.15 17.01
N SER A 46 -12.83 -0.59 18.15
CA SER A 46 -13.62 -0.93 19.34
C SER A 46 -12.89 -0.44 20.59
N ASP A 47 -13.60 -0.32 21.70
CA ASP A 47 -12.99 0.02 22.99
C ASP A 47 -12.33 -1.20 23.66
N ILE A 48 -12.24 -2.35 22.98
CA ILE A 48 -11.47 -3.52 23.45
C ILE A 48 -9.99 -3.20 23.61
N THR A 49 -9.31 -3.89 24.52
CA THR A 49 -7.93 -3.53 24.93
C THR A 49 -6.83 -4.01 23.98
N GLU A 50 -7.09 -4.97 23.09
CA GLU A 50 -6.03 -5.61 22.30
C GLU A 50 -6.24 -5.45 20.79
N ASP A 51 -5.18 -5.02 20.11
CA ASP A 51 -5.09 -5.03 18.65
C ASP A 51 -4.96 -6.49 18.17
N LYS A 52 -5.68 -6.83 17.09
CA LYS A 52 -5.55 -8.14 16.46
C LYS A 52 -5.85 -8.08 14.96
N ASN A 53 -5.40 -9.12 14.27
CA ASN A 53 -5.79 -9.41 12.90
C ASN A 53 -6.55 -10.74 12.88
N ASP A 54 -7.64 -10.80 12.12
CA ASP A 54 -8.45 -11.99 11.93
C ASP A 54 -8.77 -12.14 10.45
N VAL A 55 -8.42 -13.31 9.90
CA VAL A 55 -8.69 -13.66 8.50
C VAL A 55 -9.79 -14.72 8.51
N GLU A 56 -10.96 -14.37 7.98
CA GLU A 56 -12.12 -15.25 7.97
C GLU A 56 -12.80 -15.32 6.60
N SER A 57 -13.63 -16.33 6.40
CA SER A 57 -14.50 -16.43 5.23
C SER A 57 -15.95 -16.21 5.65
N TYR A 58 -16.62 -15.24 5.02
CA TYR A 58 -18.01 -14.91 5.32
C TYR A 58 -18.75 -14.53 4.03
N GLU A 59 -19.98 -15.04 3.84
CA GLU A 59 -20.80 -14.80 2.64
C GLU A 59 -20.06 -15.08 1.31
N GLY A 60 -19.18 -16.09 1.30
CA GLY A 60 -18.39 -16.48 0.14
C GLY A 60 -17.24 -15.52 -0.21
N LYS A 61 -16.86 -14.63 0.71
CA LYS A 61 -15.72 -13.71 0.58
C LYS A 61 -14.72 -13.94 1.70
N GLN A 62 -13.44 -13.77 1.39
CA GLN A 62 -12.39 -13.66 2.39
C GLN A 62 -12.38 -12.24 2.95
N LEU A 63 -12.33 -12.13 4.28
CA LEU A 63 -12.17 -10.86 5.00
C LEU A 63 -10.78 -10.84 5.62
N ASP A 64 -10.02 -9.78 5.39
CA ASP A 64 -8.82 -9.45 6.17
C ASP A 64 -9.16 -8.32 7.13
N VAL A 65 -9.45 -8.67 8.39
CA VAL A 65 -9.99 -7.74 9.38
C VAL A 65 -8.92 -7.36 10.38
N TRP A 66 -8.56 -6.09 10.40
CA TRP A 66 -7.71 -5.49 11.42
C TRP A 66 -8.56 -4.82 12.48
N ILE A 67 -8.48 -5.29 13.72
CA ILE A 67 -9.24 -4.76 14.84
C ILE A 67 -8.26 -4.00 15.74
N TYR A 68 -8.59 -2.74 16.03
CA TYR A 68 -7.76 -1.86 16.85
C TYR A 68 -8.56 -1.26 18.01
N ASN A 69 -7.88 -0.98 19.11
CA ASN A 69 -8.44 -0.12 20.15
C ASN A 69 -8.70 1.29 19.60
N THR A 70 -9.78 1.93 20.04
CA THR A 70 -10.17 3.31 19.72
C THR A 70 -9.03 4.33 19.85
N GLU A 71 -8.15 4.20 20.83
CA GLU A 71 -6.98 5.07 21.05
C GLU A 71 -6.03 5.12 19.84
N LYS A 72 -6.03 4.08 18.98
CA LYS A 72 -5.24 4.11 17.74
C LYS A 72 -5.72 5.16 16.76
N MET A 73 -6.97 5.61 16.87
CA MET A 73 -7.49 6.69 16.05
C MET A 73 -6.79 8.03 16.32
N ASP A 74 -6.11 8.18 17.46
CA ASP A 74 -5.29 9.37 17.77
C ASP A 74 -3.96 9.41 16.99
N ASN A 75 -3.63 8.33 16.25
CA ASN A 75 -2.40 8.20 15.47
C ASN A 75 -2.68 7.94 13.97
N PRO A 76 -3.40 8.85 13.27
CA PRO A 76 -3.83 8.64 11.88
C PRO A 76 -2.70 8.39 10.88
N SER A 77 -1.47 8.84 11.16
CA SER A 77 -0.30 8.58 10.31
C SER A 77 0.04 7.09 10.14
N GLN A 78 -0.37 6.23 11.08
CA GLN A 78 -0.17 4.78 10.98
C GLN A 78 -1.16 4.11 10.02
N PHE A 79 -2.18 4.84 9.56
CA PHE A 79 -3.33 4.32 8.82
C PHE A 79 -3.41 4.86 7.39
N LEU A 80 -2.33 5.41 6.82
CA LEU A 80 -2.34 5.96 5.45
C LEU A 80 -2.84 4.97 4.38
N ARG A 81 -2.73 3.66 4.61
CA ARG A 81 -3.25 2.62 3.71
C ARG A 81 -4.78 2.68 3.52
N ILE A 82 -5.52 3.16 4.52
CA ILE A 82 -6.99 3.29 4.50
C ILE A 82 -7.45 4.65 3.96
N ASN A 83 -6.54 5.51 3.49
CA ASN A 83 -6.91 6.78 2.88
C ASN A 83 -7.97 6.58 1.77
N LYS A 84 -9.03 7.40 1.80
CA LYS A 84 -10.24 7.26 0.97
C LYS A 84 -11.04 5.95 1.20
N GLY A 85 -10.92 5.35 2.37
CA GLY A 85 -11.72 4.19 2.77
C GLY A 85 -13.22 4.51 2.83
N LYS A 86 -14.04 3.50 2.58
CA LYS A 86 -15.50 3.57 2.65
C LYS A 86 -15.96 3.26 4.07
N ILE A 87 -16.65 4.20 4.70
CA ILE A 87 -17.23 4.00 6.03
C ILE A 87 -18.42 3.05 5.92
N LEU A 88 -18.37 1.92 6.63
CA LEU A 88 -19.47 0.96 6.75
C LEU A 88 -20.24 1.14 8.07
N LEU A 89 -19.55 1.54 9.14
CA LEU A 89 -20.13 1.83 10.46
C LEU A 89 -19.44 3.03 11.09
N ASN A 90 -20.21 3.90 11.76
CA ASN A 90 -19.68 5.08 12.46
C ASN A 90 -20.58 5.50 13.64
N ASP A 91 -20.83 4.57 14.56
CA ASP A 91 -21.79 4.78 15.66
C ASP A 91 -21.40 5.93 16.60
N LYS A 92 -20.08 6.15 16.81
CA LYS A 92 -19.55 7.24 17.65
C LYS A 92 -19.21 8.52 16.88
N GLY A 93 -19.38 8.54 15.56
CA GLY A 93 -19.06 9.71 14.72
C GLY A 93 -17.57 9.94 14.42
N PHE A 94 -16.65 9.11 14.93
CA PHE A 94 -15.20 9.30 14.79
C PHE A 94 -14.65 9.07 13.38
N ALA A 95 -15.28 8.24 12.55
CA ALA A 95 -14.72 7.80 11.27
C ALA A 95 -14.45 8.97 10.30
N ASN A 96 -15.37 9.93 10.20
CA ASN A 96 -15.25 11.08 9.30
C ASN A 96 -14.05 11.97 9.65
N ARG A 97 -13.90 12.29 10.95
CA ARG A 97 -12.77 13.08 11.44
C ARG A 97 -11.46 12.33 11.18
N PHE A 98 -11.41 11.04 11.52
CA PHE A 98 -10.21 10.22 11.34
C PHE A 98 -9.76 10.12 9.88
N LEU A 99 -10.67 9.83 8.95
CA LEU A 99 -10.36 9.81 7.52
C LEU A 99 -9.94 11.18 6.99
N SER A 100 -10.52 12.28 7.51
CA SER A 100 -10.11 13.64 7.13
C SER A 100 -8.69 13.96 7.60
N GLU A 101 -8.31 13.55 8.81
CA GLU A 101 -6.95 13.71 9.33
C GLU A 101 -5.94 12.86 8.52
N ILE A 102 -6.29 11.62 8.18
CA ILE A 102 -5.50 10.77 7.28
C ILE A 102 -5.30 11.44 5.91
N GLU A 103 -6.37 11.97 5.32
CA GLU A 103 -6.31 12.66 4.02
C GLU A 103 -5.39 13.89 4.09
N ASN A 104 -5.47 14.66 5.19
CA ASN A 104 -4.60 15.83 5.39
C ASN A 104 -3.12 15.42 5.48
N ILE A 105 -2.79 14.37 6.24
CA ILE A 105 -1.43 13.83 6.31
C ILE A 105 -0.97 13.35 4.94
N PHE A 106 -1.85 12.63 4.22
CA PHE A 106 -1.54 12.12 2.90
C PHE A 106 -1.20 13.27 1.92
N LYS A 107 -1.99 14.35 1.92
CA LYS A 107 -1.76 15.55 1.09
C LYS A 107 -0.46 16.28 1.41
N ASN A 108 -0.03 16.27 2.68
CA ASN A 108 1.24 16.88 3.08
C ASN A 108 2.48 16.08 2.61
N GLY A 109 2.29 14.81 2.22
CA GLY A 109 3.35 13.94 1.75
C GLY A 109 4.25 13.40 2.87
N PRO A 110 5.16 12.46 2.54
CA PRO A 110 6.17 11.96 3.47
C PRO A 110 7.23 13.03 3.80
N LYS A 111 8.10 12.71 4.76
CA LYS A 111 9.30 13.50 5.06
C LYS A 111 10.09 13.73 3.77
N LYS A 112 10.43 15.00 3.49
CA LYS A 112 11.30 15.35 2.36
C LYS A 112 12.72 14.87 2.64
N LEU A 113 13.28 14.14 1.68
CA LEU A 113 14.68 13.74 1.71
C LEU A 113 15.61 14.92 1.42
N SER A 114 16.71 14.98 2.14
CA SER A 114 17.88 15.79 1.79
C SER A 114 18.57 15.25 0.53
N ASN A 115 19.40 16.07 -0.11
CA ASN A 115 20.16 15.65 -1.28
C ASN A 115 21.10 14.48 -0.96
N GLU A 116 21.66 14.43 0.26
CA GLU A 116 22.54 13.34 0.69
C GLU A 116 21.76 12.03 0.85
N GLU A 117 20.57 12.06 1.45
CA GLU A 117 19.67 10.90 1.54
C GLU A 117 19.29 10.40 0.13
N LYS A 118 18.97 11.31 -0.81
CA LYS A 118 18.66 10.93 -2.20
C LYS A 118 19.85 10.25 -2.90
N GLU A 119 21.04 10.83 -2.80
CA GLU A 119 22.25 10.26 -3.40
C GLU A 119 22.61 8.90 -2.77
N PHE A 120 22.37 8.73 -1.47
CA PHE A 120 22.53 7.43 -0.81
C PHE A 120 21.62 6.36 -1.42
N LEU A 121 20.33 6.64 -1.62
CA LEU A 121 19.37 5.70 -2.21
C LEU A 121 19.74 5.33 -3.65
N LYS A 122 20.11 6.31 -4.47
CA LYS A 122 20.61 6.08 -5.84
C LYS A 122 21.88 5.23 -5.84
N GLY A 123 22.81 5.52 -4.92
CA GLY A 123 24.04 4.77 -4.72
C GLY A 123 23.78 3.32 -4.30
N TRP A 124 22.78 3.10 -3.43
CA TRP A 124 22.34 1.77 -3.01
C TRP A 124 21.89 0.93 -4.22
N LEU A 125 21.04 1.50 -5.09
CA LEU A 125 20.48 0.81 -6.26
C LEU A 125 21.59 0.33 -7.20
N ARG A 126 22.52 1.23 -7.53
CA ARG A 126 23.70 0.92 -8.35
C ARG A 126 24.57 -0.16 -7.73
N LYS A 127 24.86 -0.04 -6.44
CA LYS A 127 25.68 -1.00 -5.70
C LYS A 127 25.04 -2.39 -5.72
N MET A 128 23.72 -2.48 -5.55
CA MET A 128 23.01 -3.75 -5.59
C MET A 128 22.99 -4.37 -6.98
N TYR A 129 22.79 -3.56 -8.03
CA TYR A 129 22.90 -4.01 -9.41
C TYR A 129 24.32 -4.48 -9.78
N LEU A 130 25.38 -3.79 -9.33
CA LEU A 130 26.75 -4.25 -9.56
C LEU A 130 27.02 -5.60 -8.88
N ARG A 131 26.51 -5.79 -7.66
CA ARG A 131 26.65 -7.04 -6.92
C ARG A 131 25.79 -8.17 -7.50
N SER A 132 24.69 -7.84 -8.18
CA SER A 132 23.87 -8.85 -8.86
C SER A 132 24.53 -9.45 -10.10
N LYS A 133 25.58 -8.82 -10.63
CA LYS A 133 26.36 -9.36 -11.78
C LYS A 133 27.25 -10.55 -11.41
N LYS A 134 27.34 -10.88 -10.12
CA LYS A 134 27.92 -12.15 -9.69
C LYS A 134 26.96 -13.25 -10.15
N ASN A 135 27.37 -14.08 -11.11
CA ASN A 135 26.52 -15.13 -11.71
C ASN A 135 26.29 -16.31 -10.73
N ASP A 136 25.81 -16.02 -9.54
CA ASP A 136 25.49 -16.98 -8.50
C ASP A 136 24.10 -16.70 -7.89
N ILE A 137 23.69 -17.57 -6.95
CA ILE A 137 22.37 -17.49 -6.30
C ILE A 137 22.21 -16.17 -5.54
N GLU A 138 23.28 -15.69 -4.91
CA GLU A 138 23.27 -14.42 -4.19
C GLU A 138 23.07 -13.24 -5.14
N GLY A 139 23.73 -13.26 -6.30
CA GLY A 139 23.55 -12.26 -7.34
C GLY A 139 22.11 -12.19 -7.83
N ASN A 140 21.49 -13.34 -8.09
CA ASN A 140 20.07 -13.42 -8.47
C ASN A 140 19.16 -12.83 -7.37
N TYR A 141 19.39 -13.20 -6.11
CA TYR A 141 18.65 -12.64 -4.98
C TYR A 141 18.80 -11.11 -4.90
N ARG A 142 20.02 -10.60 -5.05
CA ARG A 142 20.31 -9.15 -5.03
C ARG A 142 19.61 -8.41 -6.17
N LEU A 143 19.47 -9.02 -7.35
CA LEU A 143 18.72 -8.42 -8.45
C LEU A 143 17.24 -8.25 -8.08
N HIS A 144 16.60 -9.30 -7.57
CA HIS A 144 15.19 -9.24 -7.16
C HIS A 144 14.95 -8.24 -6.03
N TRP A 145 15.85 -8.21 -5.04
CA TRP A 145 15.78 -7.23 -3.97
C TRP A 145 15.93 -5.81 -4.52
N MET A 146 16.93 -5.56 -5.37
CA MET A 146 17.12 -4.26 -6.01
C MET A 146 15.88 -3.80 -6.77
N LEU A 147 15.28 -4.69 -7.56
CA LEU A 147 14.05 -4.40 -8.31
C LEU A 147 12.87 -4.07 -7.39
N LYS A 148 12.68 -4.83 -6.31
CA LYS A 148 11.65 -4.53 -5.29
C LYS A 148 11.88 -3.15 -4.67
N ASP A 149 13.10 -2.85 -4.22
CA ASP A 149 13.40 -1.59 -3.54
C ASP A 149 13.38 -0.40 -4.52
N SER A 150 13.69 -0.61 -5.80
CA SER A 150 13.68 0.45 -6.81
C SER A 150 12.31 1.12 -6.97
N LEU A 151 11.22 0.35 -6.83
CA LEU A 151 9.88 0.90 -6.87
C LEU A 151 9.59 1.76 -5.64
N GLU A 152 9.99 1.33 -4.44
CA GLU A 152 9.81 2.10 -3.21
C GLU A 152 10.62 3.38 -3.24
N ILE A 153 11.90 3.27 -3.62
CA ILE A 153 12.84 4.38 -3.74
C ILE A 153 12.35 5.43 -4.74
N TYR A 154 11.70 5.04 -5.84
CA TYR A 154 11.10 6.01 -6.76
C TYR A 154 10.12 6.96 -6.05
N PHE A 155 9.24 6.42 -5.21
CA PHE A 155 8.26 7.24 -4.47
C PHE A 155 8.96 8.11 -3.42
N GLU A 156 9.98 7.57 -2.74
CA GLU A 156 10.80 8.35 -1.81
C GLU A 156 11.50 9.54 -2.50
N LEU A 157 12.10 9.31 -3.68
CA LEU A 157 12.77 10.36 -4.47
C LEU A 157 11.81 11.45 -4.96
N LYS A 158 10.56 11.08 -5.34
CA LYS A 158 9.49 12.03 -5.68
C LYS A 158 8.87 12.71 -4.45
N GLY A 159 9.16 12.26 -3.24
CA GLY A 159 8.50 12.74 -2.02
C GLY A 159 7.02 12.37 -1.99
N LEU A 160 6.69 11.14 -2.38
CA LEU A 160 5.34 10.57 -2.41
C LEU A 160 5.25 9.35 -1.50
N TRP A 161 4.06 9.05 -1.00
CA TRP A 161 3.81 7.84 -0.21
C TRP A 161 3.86 6.58 -1.09
N TYR A 162 4.67 5.59 -0.72
CA TYR A 162 4.56 4.24 -1.27
C TYR A 162 3.46 3.46 -0.53
N LEU A 163 2.34 3.20 -1.21
CA LEU A 163 1.18 2.50 -0.64
C LEU A 163 1.07 1.04 -1.11
N GLY A 164 2.20 0.42 -1.47
CA GLY A 164 2.26 -0.94 -2.02
C GLY A 164 2.24 -0.99 -3.55
N SER A 165 2.64 -2.13 -4.09
CA SER A 165 2.94 -2.31 -5.53
C SER A 165 1.75 -2.03 -6.45
N LYS A 166 0.53 -2.51 -6.10
CA LYS A 166 -0.68 -2.29 -6.92
C LYS A 166 -0.98 -0.79 -7.07
N LYS A 167 -0.97 -0.04 -5.96
CA LYS A 167 -1.23 1.41 -5.96
C LYS A 167 -0.09 2.18 -6.64
N ALA A 168 1.16 1.78 -6.39
CA ALA A 168 2.33 2.38 -7.01
C ALA A 168 2.29 2.26 -8.55
N ILE A 169 2.01 1.06 -9.07
CA ILE A 169 1.96 0.79 -10.51
C ILE A 169 0.80 1.54 -11.18
N SER A 170 -0.39 1.58 -10.55
CA SER A 170 -1.52 2.39 -11.07
C SER A 170 -1.15 3.87 -11.13
N TRP A 171 -0.55 4.39 -10.05
CA TRP A 171 -0.14 5.79 -9.99
C TRP A 171 0.86 6.14 -11.09
N LEU A 172 1.87 5.29 -11.32
CA LEU A 172 2.84 5.47 -12.40
C LEU A 172 2.15 5.53 -13.77
N ARG A 173 1.23 4.60 -14.06
CA ARG A 173 0.49 4.58 -15.33
C ARG A 173 -0.26 5.89 -15.60
N GLU A 174 -0.82 6.48 -14.56
CA GLU A 174 -1.65 7.69 -14.65
C GLU A 174 -0.84 9.00 -14.61
N ASN A 175 0.34 9.00 -13.99
CA ASN A 175 1.06 10.25 -13.65
C ASN A 175 2.51 10.31 -14.15
N ASP A 176 3.16 9.18 -14.46
CA ASP A 176 4.53 9.12 -14.98
C ASP A 176 4.68 7.91 -15.92
N GLU A 177 4.13 8.04 -17.14
CA GLU A 177 4.11 6.96 -18.14
C GLU A 177 5.52 6.48 -18.52
N VAL A 178 6.52 7.38 -18.50
CA VAL A 178 7.93 7.04 -18.75
C VAL A 178 8.43 6.07 -17.67
N ALA A 179 8.28 6.43 -16.39
CA ALA A 179 8.65 5.55 -15.30
C ALA A 179 7.87 4.22 -15.33
N TYR A 180 6.56 4.27 -15.62
CA TYR A 180 5.73 3.06 -15.77
C TYR A 180 6.33 2.08 -16.80
N ASN A 181 6.69 2.57 -17.99
CA ASN A 181 7.26 1.73 -19.05
C ASN A 181 8.63 1.17 -18.66
N LEU A 182 9.49 1.97 -18.01
CA LEU A 182 10.79 1.51 -17.52
C LEU A 182 10.66 0.40 -16.46
N PHE A 183 9.78 0.59 -15.47
CA PHE A 183 9.49 -0.43 -14.47
C PHE A 183 8.89 -1.69 -15.11
N SER A 184 7.96 -1.54 -16.05
CA SER A 184 7.36 -2.68 -16.77
C SER A 184 8.41 -3.51 -17.50
N ASN A 185 9.35 -2.87 -18.20
CA ASN A 185 10.43 -3.55 -18.90
C ASN A 185 11.45 -4.21 -17.97
N ALA A 186 11.72 -3.60 -16.81
CA ALA A 186 12.67 -4.11 -15.83
C ALA A 186 12.10 -5.28 -14.99
N PHE A 187 10.79 -5.31 -14.75
CA PHE A 187 10.11 -6.38 -14.01
C PHE A 187 9.67 -7.57 -14.87
N ALA A 188 9.78 -7.46 -16.21
CA ALA A 188 9.47 -8.55 -17.11
C ALA A 188 10.30 -9.81 -16.77
N LYS A 189 9.68 -11.00 -16.87
CA LYS A 189 10.36 -12.28 -16.56
C LYS A 189 11.58 -12.53 -17.46
N ASP A 190 11.56 -11.99 -18.67
CA ASP A 190 12.59 -12.10 -19.69
C ASP A 190 13.43 -10.81 -19.82
N ALA A 191 13.32 -9.90 -18.84
CA ALA A 191 14.03 -8.63 -18.81
C ALA A 191 15.52 -8.80 -19.10
N LYS A 192 16.04 -7.93 -19.95
CA LYS A 192 17.46 -7.90 -20.30
C LYS A 192 18.19 -6.90 -19.42
N ASN A 193 19.50 -7.06 -19.31
CA ASN A 193 20.35 -6.15 -18.54
C ASN A 193 20.17 -4.68 -18.94
N TYR A 194 19.92 -4.39 -20.22
CA TYR A 194 19.72 -3.01 -20.68
C TYR A 194 18.39 -2.41 -20.15
N ASN A 195 17.32 -3.20 -19.96
CA ASN A 195 16.06 -2.72 -19.37
C ASN A 195 16.31 -2.21 -17.94
N ILE A 196 17.08 -2.98 -17.17
CA ILE A 196 17.41 -2.64 -15.78
C ILE A 196 18.33 -1.42 -15.73
N GLN A 197 19.29 -1.31 -16.65
CA GLN A 197 20.18 -0.14 -16.75
C GLN A 197 19.40 1.14 -17.06
N GLN A 198 18.47 1.11 -18.00
CA GLN A 198 17.63 2.27 -18.34
C GLN A 198 16.80 2.74 -17.15
N LEU A 199 16.24 1.82 -16.37
CA LEU A 199 15.55 2.17 -15.12
C LEU A 199 16.50 2.85 -14.13
N LEU A 200 17.70 2.30 -13.93
CA LEU A 200 18.69 2.86 -13.01
C LEU A 200 19.22 4.24 -13.44
N GLU A 201 19.37 4.46 -14.75
CA GLU A 201 19.74 5.75 -15.32
C GLU A 201 18.66 6.80 -15.03
N TYR A 202 17.40 6.47 -15.33
CA TYR A 202 16.26 7.32 -15.03
C TYR A 202 16.15 7.67 -13.54
N LEU A 203 16.24 6.68 -12.64
CA LEU A 203 16.16 6.90 -11.19
C LEU A 203 17.32 7.77 -10.66
N ASN A 204 18.48 7.70 -11.33
CA ASN A 204 19.62 8.51 -10.91
C ASN A 204 19.44 10.01 -11.21
N GLU A 205 18.68 10.35 -12.25
CA GLU A 205 18.48 11.74 -12.68
C GLU A 205 17.41 12.48 -11.85
N MET A 206 16.70 11.78 -10.95
CA MET A 206 15.62 12.33 -10.10
C MET A 206 16.07 13.15 -8.88
#